data_AF-A0A2V5JHV4-F1
#
_entry.id   AF-A0A2V5JHV4-F1
#
_cell.length_a   1.000
_cell.length_b   1.000
_cell.length_c   1.000
_cell.angle_alpha   90.00
_cell.angle_beta   90.00
_cell.angle_gamma   90.00
#
_symmetry.space_group_name_H-M   'P 1'
#
loop_
_entity.id
_entity.type
_entity.pdbx_description
1 polymer ?
#
loop_
_entity_poly.entity_id
_entity_poly.type
_entity_poly.pdbx_seq_one_letter_code
_entity_poly.pdbx_strand_id
1 'polypeptide(L)'
;MAKVLDWIKAHYDRVTLIAAAILLFISAIAIWWSVIQFGNRLVSPQPPRPKTASQPAVAVELDRAAEQLEQPVQWKGSARSGLFVPERHFIGADGLPATLQNTQVHPPVPNEWFEKYGLHIEDADVLDQDPDKDGFTNLDEWQGGTDPIDKNSHPDYLTKLHLVTATEEPFPYVFSSRAGNKFGINSIDLNEPTQFLR
;
A
#
# COMPACT_ATOMS: atom_id res chain seq x y z
N MET A 1 75.49 8.18 -93.10
CA MET A 1 74.28 9.02 -92.97
C MET A 1 73.63 9.32 -94.32
N ALA A 2 74.32 9.92 -95.31
CA ALA A 2 73.71 10.29 -96.60
C ALA A 2 73.09 9.12 -97.38
N LYS A 3 73.79 7.99 -97.54
CA LYS A 3 73.27 6.79 -98.24
C LYS A 3 72.02 6.14 -97.60
N VAL A 4 71.85 6.29 -96.29
CA VAL A 4 70.71 5.71 -95.56
C VAL A 4 69.46 6.55 -95.78
N LEU A 5 69.62 7.88 -95.82
CA LEU A 5 68.51 8.81 -96.00
C LEU A 5 67.90 8.75 -97.41
N ASP A 6 68.73 8.55 -98.44
CA ASP A 6 68.25 8.38 -99.83
C ASP A 6 67.49 7.07 -100.02
N TRP A 7 67.92 5.98 -99.35
CA TRP A 7 67.22 4.70 -99.39
C TRP A 7 65.86 4.76 -98.68
N ILE A 8 65.78 5.46 -97.53
CA ILE A 8 64.54 5.68 -96.77
C ILE A 8 63.52 6.47 -97.61
N LYS A 9 63.96 7.48 -98.37
CA LYS A 9 63.07 8.24 -99.27
C LYS A 9 62.54 7.38 -100.42
N ALA A 10 63.36 6.47 -100.98
CA ALA A 10 62.96 5.59 -102.07
C ALA A 10 61.98 4.47 -101.63
N HIS A 11 62.02 4.05 -100.36
CA HIS A 11 61.22 2.92 -99.85
C HIS A 11 60.40 3.28 -98.60
N TYR A 12 59.83 4.50 -98.56
CA TYR A 12 59.10 5.01 -97.39
C TYR A 12 57.96 4.08 -96.92
N ASP A 13 57.22 3.49 -97.85
CA ASP A 13 56.12 2.54 -97.55
C ASP A 13 56.58 1.28 -96.79
N ARG A 14 57.80 0.79 -97.07
CA ARG A 14 58.36 -0.35 -96.33
C ARG A 14 58.84 0.08 -94.95
N VAL A 15 59.37 1.30 -94.83
CA VAL A 15 59.82 1.85 -93.55
C VAL A 15 58.63 2.09 -92.61
N THR A 16 57.49 2.58 -93.12
CA THR A 16 56.27 2.75 -92.32
C THR A 16 55.71 1.40 -91.86
N LEU A 17 55.68 0.39 -92.72
CA LEU A 17 55.22 -0.96 -92.35
C LEU A 17 56.13 -1.61 -91.30
N ILE A 18 57.45 -1.48 -91.43
CA ILE A 18 58.41 -1.99 -90.43
C ILE A 18 58.25 -1.25 -89.10
N ALA A 19 58.09 0.08 -89.13
CA ALA A 19 57.86 0.87 -87.92
C ALA A 19 56.55 0.47 -87.21
N ALA A 20 55.47 0.26 -87.97
CA ALA A 20 54.20 -0.21 -87.44
C ALA A 20 54.32 -1.62 -86.83
N ALA A 21 55.03 -2.54 -87.50
CA ALA A 21 55.26 -3.89 -86.99
C ALA A 21 56.07 -3.88 -85.68
N ILE A 22 57.10 -3.03 -85.59
CA ILE A 22 57.89 -2.86 -84.36
C ILE A 22 57.01 -2.32 -83.23
N LEU A 23 56.17 -1.32 -83.51
CA LEU A 23 55.26 -0.74 -82.52
C LEU A 23 54.26 -1.78 -82.00
N LEU A 24 53.67 -2.58 -82.89
CA LEU A 24 52.78 -3.68 -82.51
C LEU A 24 53.50 -4.73 -81.65
N PHE A 25 54.73 -5.09 -82.01
CA PHE A 25 55.53 -6.06 -81.25
C PHE A 25 55.84 -5.56 -79.83
N ILE A 26 56.22 -4.29 -79.68
CA ILE A 26 56.45 -3.66 -78.36
C ILE A 26 55.16 -3.65 -77.55
N SER A 27 54.02 -3.32 -78.18
CA SER A 27 52.72 -3.30 -77.50
C SER A 27 52.31 -4.69 -77.00
N ALA A 28 52.58 -5.75 -77.76
CA ALA A 28 52.28 -7.11 -77.37
C ALA A 28 53.11 -7.55 -76.14
N ILE A 29 54.39 -7.19 -76.09
CA ILE A 29 55.26 -7.46 -74.94
C ILE A 29 54.77 -6.71 -73.69
N ALA A 30 54.38 -5.44 -73.84
CA ALA A 30 53.86 -4.63 -72.74
C ALA A 30 52.56 -5.23 -72.16
N ILE A 31 51.65 -5.68 -73.02
CA ILE A 31 50.40 -6.35 -72.60
C ILE A 31 50.75 -7.65 -71.86
N TRP A 32 51.65 -8.47 -72.38
CA TRP A 32 52.06 -9.72 -71.73
C TRP A 32 52.60 -9.47 -70.32
N TRP A 33 53.48 -8.47 -70.16
CA TRP A 33 53.99 -8.09 -68.83
C TRP A 33 52.88 -7.62 -67.90
N SER A 34 51.90 -6.86 -68.39
CA SER A 34 50.79 -6.38 -67.57
C SER A 34 49.91 -7.53 -67.02
N VAL A 35 49.68 -8.58 -67.80
CA VAL A 35 48.90 -9.77 -67.40
C VAL A 35 49.60 -10.55 -66.29
N ILE A 36 50.93 -10.74 -66.39
CA ILE A 36 51.72 -11.40 -65.35
C ILE A 36 51.66 -10.61 -64.03
N GLN A 37 51.77 -9.28 -64.10
CA GLN A 37 51.73 -8.42 -62.92
C GLN A 37 50.32 -8.38 -62.29
N PHE A 38 49.25 -8.50 -63.08
CA PHE A 38 47.88 -8.52 -62.57
C PHE A 38 47.59 -9.74 -61.71
N GLY A 39 48.06 -10.94 -62.11
CA GLY A 39 47.91 -12.16 -61.32
C GLY A 39 48.50 -12.03 -59.91
N ASN A 40 49.64 -11.34 -59.78
CA ASN A 40 50.30 -11.10 -58.49
C ASN A 40 49.60 -10.05 -57.62
N ARG A 41 48.73 -9.20 -58.19
CA ARG A 41 48.01 -8.14 -57.46
C ARG A 41 46.65 -8.58 -56.93
N LEU A 42 46.16 -9.76 -57.31
CA LEU A 42 44.95 -10.36 -56.76
C LEU A 42 45.20 -11.00 -55.39
N VAL A 43 45.80 -10.24 -54.46
CA VAL A 43 45.85 -10.64 -53.05
C VAL A 43 44.45 -10.49 -52.48
N SER A 44 43.76 -11.61 -52.30
CA SER A 44 42.52 -11.65 -51.53
C SER A 44 42.75 -11.04 -50.15
N PRO A 45 41.92 -10.09 -49.68
CA PRO A 45 41.99 -9.61 -48.31
C PRO A 45 41.90 -10.80 -47.35
N GLN A 46 42.90 -10.96 -46.48
CA GLN A 46 42.86 -11.94 -45.40
C GLN A 46 41.60 -11.67 -44.57
N PRO A 47 40.75 -12.69 -44.26
CA PRO A 47 39.61 -12.48 -43.38
C PRO A 47 40.11 -11.96 -42.02
N PRO A 48 39.40 -11.01 -41.38
CA PRO A 48 39.77 -10.52 -40.07
C PRO A 48 39.82 -11.70 -39.09
N ARG A 49 40.86 -11.73 -38.24
CA ARG A 49 40.98 -12.73 -37.17
C ARG A 49 39.70 -12.70 -36.32
N PRO A 50 39.12 -13.86 -35.95
CA PRO A 50 37.95 -13.88 -35.08
C PRO A 50 38.33 -13.19 -33.77
N LYS A 51 37.63 -12.11 -33.44
CA LYS A 51 37.73 -11.48 -32.12
C LYS A 51 37.17 -12.50 -31.12
N THR A 52 37.98 -12.99 -30.21
CA THR A 52 37.51 -13.78 -29.06
C THR A 52 36.43 -12.97 -28.36
N ALA A 53 35.20 -13.48 -28.35
CA ALA A 53 34.10 -12.84 -27.63
C ALA A 53 34.51 -12.68 -26.16
N SER A 54 34.47 -11.45 -25.65
CA SER A 54 34.58 -11.21 -24.22
C SER A 54 33.50 -12.01 -23.51
N GLN A 55 33.86 -12.71 -22.44
CA GLN A 55 32.89 -13.44 -21.62
C GLN A 55 31.79 -12.47 -21.16
N PRO A 56 30.52 -12.89 -21.12
CA PRO A 56 29.45 -12.05 -20.61
C PRO A 56 29.79 -11.60 -19.19
N ALA A 57 29.48 -10.34 -18.86
CA ALA A 57 29.75 -9.79 -17.54
C ALA A 57 29.19 -10.74 -16.47
N VAL A 58 30.07 -11.13 -15.54
CA VAL A 58 29.78 -12.10 -14.48
C VAL A 58 28.49 -11.74 -13.76
N ALA A 59 27.75 -12.77 -13.37
CA ALA A 59 26.41 -12.80 -12.79
C ALA A 59 26.30 -12.14 -11.39
N VAL A 60 26.87 -10.95 -11.21
CA VAL A 60 26.79 -10.15 -9.98
C VAL A 60 25.34 -9.88 -9.59
N GLU A 61 24.44 -9.79 -10.57
CA GLU A 61 23.00 -9.66 -10.33
C GLU A 61 22.37 -10.96 -9.80
N LEU A 62 22.90 -12.12 -10.18
CA LEU A 62 22.39 -13.42 -9.76
C LEU A 62 22.83 -13.75 -8.33
N ASP A 63 24.08 -13.43 -7.99
CA ASP A 63 24.59 -13.57 -6.62
C ASP A 63 23.87 -12.61 -5.65
N ARG A 64 23.63 -11.37 -6.09
CA ARG A 64 22.83 -10.40 -5.31
C ARG A 64 21.39 -10.86 -5.13
N ALA A 65 20.78 -11.41 -6.19
CA ALA A 65 19.42 -11.95 -6.10
C ALA A 65 19.36 -13.17 -5.17
N ALA A 66 20.38 -14.04 -5.17
CA ALA A 66 20.49 -15.17 -4.26
C ALA A 66 20.60 -14.71 -2.80
N GLU A 67 21.43 -13.70 -2.52
CA GLU A 67 21.59 -13.11 -1.18
C GLU A 67 20.29 -12.45 -0.69
N GLN A 68 19.52 -11.83 -1.59
CA GLN A 68 18.18 -11.28 -1.28
C GLN A 68 17.13 -12.36 -0.99
N LEU A 69 17.28 -13.57 -1.55
CA LEU A 69 16.39 -14.70 -1.27
C LEU A 69 16.70 -15.38 0.08
N GLU A 70 17.94 -15.32 0.55
CA GLU A 70 18.31 -15.84 1.89
C GLU A 70 17.70 -15.01 3.03
N GLN A 71 17.38 -13.73 2.77
CA GLN A 71 16.62 -12.89 3.69
C GLN A 71 15.23 -12.59 3.12
N PRO A 72 14.27 -13.54 3.20
CA PRO A 72 12.93 -13.31 2.70
C PRO A 72 12.34 -12.10 3.41
N VAL A 73 11.95 -11.08 2.62
CA VAL A 73 11.28 -9.88 3.12
C VAL A 73 10.07 -10.32 3.92
N GLN A 74 10.15 -10.17 5.24
CA GLN A 74 9.03 -10.43 6.12
C GLN A 74 8.01 -9.32 5.90
N TRP A 75 6.83 -9.70 5.43
CA TRP A 75 5.71 -8.79 5.27
C TRP A 75 5.31 -8.24 6.64
N LYS A 76 5.77 -7.02 6.95
CA LYS A 76 5.31 -6.30 8.14
C LYS A 76 3.92 -5.75 7.84
N GLY A 77 2.88 -6.52 8.19
CA GLY A 77 1.51 -6.03 8.18
C GLY A 77 1.39 -4.85 9.15
N SER A 78 1.38 -3.63 8.61
CA SER A 78 1.43 -2.41 9.42
C SER A 78 0.05 -1.84 9.76
N ALA A 79 -1.04 -2.48 9.33
CA ALA A 79 -2.39 -1.97 9.48
C ALA A 79 -3.28 -2.99 10.20
N ARG A 80 -4.21 -2.49 11.03
CA ARG A 80 -5.25 -3.30 11.71
C ARG A 80 -6.04 -4.15 10.70
N SER A 81 -6.23 -3.64 9.49
CA SER A 81 -6.75 -4.39 8.34
C SER A 81 -5.58 -4.85 7.46
N GLY A 82 -5.46 -6.15 7.21
CA GLY A 82 -4.41 -6.71 6.34
C GLY A 82 -4.44 -6.14 4.91
N LEU A 83 -3.40 -6.39 4.12
CA LEU A 83 -3.24 -5.88 2.73
C LEU A 83 -4.43 -6.13 1.79
N PHE A 84 -5.22 -7.18 2.05
CA PHE A 84 -6.37 -7.56 1.22
C PHE A 84 -7.72 -7.27 1.88
N VAL A 85 -7.71 -6.68 3.07
CA VAL A 85 -8.92 -6.29 3.77
C VAL A 85 -8.98 -4.76 3.72
N PRO A 86 -9.98 -4.17 3.05
CA PRO A 86 -10.12 -2.72 3.06
C PRO A 86 -10.33 -2.25 4.50
N GLU A 87 -9.71 -1.12 4.83
CA GLU A 87 -9.95 -0.48 6.12
C GLU A 87 -11.40 -0.01 6.20
N ARG A 88 -12.08 -0.23 7.33
CA ARG A 88 -13.43 0.30 7.53
C ARG A 88 -13.33 1.81 7.78
N HIS A 89 -14.14 2.55 7.04
CA HIS A 89 -14.23 4.01 7.14
C HIS A 89 -15.62 4.36 7.71
N PHE A 90 -15.65 5.37 8.58
CA PHE A 90 -16.86 5.91 9.19
C PHE A 90 -16.90 7.42 8.98
N ILE A 91 -18.04 8.03 9.27
CA ILE A 91 -18.14 9.48 9.33
C ILE A 91 -17.98 9.88 10.80
N GLY A 92 -16.93 10.63 11.11
CA GLY A 92 -16.71 11.16 12.45
C GLY A 92 -17.77 12.19 12.83
N ALA A 93 -17.84 12.55 14.11
CA ALA A 93 -18.76 13.58 14.60
C ALA A 93 -18.51 14.97 13.96
N ASP A 94 -17.33 15.17 13.38
CA ASP A 94 -16.92 16.34 12.59
C ASP A 94 -17.38 16.30 11.13
N GLY A 95 -18.01 15.21 10.70
CA GLY A 95 -18.45 14.98 9.31
C GLY A 95 -17.34 14.55 8.37
N LEU A 96 -16.13 14.27 8.88
CA LEU A 96 -14.99 13.83 8.08
C LEU A 96 -14.89 12.30 8.05
N PRO A 97 -14.31 11.70 6.99
CA PRO A 97 -14.01 10.29 6.97
C PRO A 97 -12.98 9.95 8.05
N ALA A 98 -13.38 9.09 8.97
CA ALA A 98 -12.60 8.58 10.08
C ALA A 98 -12.34 7.08 9.90
N THR A 99 -11.22 6.59 10.42
CA THR A 99 -10.91 5.15 10.44
C THR A 99 -10.77 4.65 11.87
N LEU A 100 -10.85 3.32 12.07
CA LEU A 100 -10.70 2.72 13.41
C LEU A 100 -9.35 3.04 14.08
N GLN A 101 -8.34 3.44 13.30
CA GLN A 101 -6.99 3.71 13.78
C GLN A 101 -6.85 5.13 14.34
N ASN A 102 -7.55 6.10 13.73
CA ASN A 102 -7.39 7.52 14.06
C ASN A 102 -8.47 8.03 15.02
N THR A 103 -9.65 7.44 15.00
CA THR A 103 -10.81 8.01 15.68
C THR A 103 -11.57 6.95 16.45
N GLN A 104 -11.93 7.29 17.68
CA GLN A 104 -12.90 6.54 18.46
C GLN A 104 -14.29 6.82 17.88
N VAL A 105 -14.92 5.80 17.28
CA VAL A 105 -16.18 5.95 16.54
C VAL A 105 -17.32 6.28 17.51
N HIS A 106 -17.35 5.57 18.65
CA HIS A 106 -18.38 5.70 19.67
C HIS A 106 -17.78 6.02 21.04
N PRO A 107 -17.39 7.29 21.30
CA PRO A 107 -16.96 7.69 22.64
C PRO A 107 -18.10 7.50 23.65
N PRO A 108 -17.84 7.01 24.88
CA PRO A 108 -16.53 6.79 25.51
C PRO A 108 -15.91 5.39 25.30
N VAL A 109 -16.55 4.50 24.52
CA VAL A 109 -16.16 3.09 24.38
C VAL A 109 -15.07 2.89 23.32
N PRO A 110 -13.93 2.25 23.62
CA PRO A 110 -12.84 2.10 22.66
C PRO A 110 -13.21 1.11 21.54
N ASN A 111 -12.73 1.38 20.32
CA ASN A 111 -13.03 0.55 19.14
C ASN A 111 -12.66 -0.94 19.33
N GLU A 112 -11.59 -1.23 20.07
CA GLU A 112 -11.14 -2.60 20.36
C GLU A 112 -12.16 -3.42 21.15
N TRP A 113 -12.99 -2.77 21.97
CA TRP A 113 -14.04 -3.44 22.73
C TRP A 113 -15.12 -3.97 21.78
N PHE A 114 -15.59 -3.15 20.84
CA PHE A 114 -16.54 -3.59 19.82
C PHE A 114 -15.97 -4.72 18.94
N GLU A 115 -14.69 -4.64 18.57
CA GLU A 115 -14.02 -5.71 17.80
C GLU A 115 -13.92 -7.02 18.60
N LYS A 116 -13.58 -6.93 19.90
CA LYS A 116 -13.47 -8.09 20.78
C LYS A 116 -14.80 -8.85 20.90
N TYR A 117 -15.90 -8.11 20.99
CA TYR A 117 -17.25 -8.67 21.11
C TYR A 117 -17.99 -8.80 19.76
N GLY A 118 -17.32 -8.51 18.64
CA GLY A 118 -17.93 -8.64 17.31
C GLY A 118 -19.18 -7.79 17.11
N LEU A 119 -19.30 -6.66 17.82
CA LEU A 119 -20.43 -5.75 17.73
C LEU A 119 -20.36 -4.93 16.43
N HIS A 120 -21.52 -4.53 15.91
CA HIS A 120 -21.66 -3.72 14.71
C HIS A 120 -21.26 -2.27 14.97
N ILE A 121 -19.95 -1.99 15.02
CA ILE A 121 -19.40 -0.63 15.26
C ILE A 121 -19.87 0.39 14.20
N GLU A 122 -20.28 -0.07 13.01
CA GLU A 122 -20.88 0.74 11.97
C GLU A 122 -22.23 1.38 12.36
N ASP A 123 -22.95 0.79 13.31
CA ASP A 123 -24.26 1.27 13.70
C ASP A 123 -24.13 2.49 14.63
N ALA A 124 -24.87 3.55 14.32
CA ALA A 124 -24.85 4.79 15.12
C ALA A 124 -25.43 4.59 16.53
N ASP A 125 -26.31 3.61 16.70
CA ASP A 125 -27.00 3.27 17.93
C ASP A 125 -26.39 2.04 18.62
N VAL A 126 -25.20 1.57 18.21
CA VAL A 126 -24.57 0.36 18.77
C VAL A 126 -24.44 0.41 20.30
N LEU A 127 -24.29 1.59 20.90
CA LEU A 127 -24.20 1.75 22.34
C LEU A 127 -25.52 1.47 23.07
N ASP A 128 -26.66 1.72 22.40
CA ASP A 128 -28.01 1.53 22.94
C ASP A 128 -28.59 0.15 22.57
N GLN A 129 -27.88 -0.64 21.75
CA GLN A 129 -28.29 -1.98 21.38
C GLN A 129 -28.08 -2.97 22.54
N ASP A 130 -28.91 -4.01 22.54
CA ASP A 130 -28.92 -5.13 23.48
C ASP A 130 -28.90 -6.44 22.65
N PRO A 131 -27.70 -6.99 22.34
CA PRO A 131 -27.55 -8.16 21.49
C PRO A 131 -28.08 -9.46 22.11
N ASP A 132 -27.91 -9.62 23.43
CA ASP A 132 -28.21 -10.86 24.17
C ASP A 132 -29.61 -10.86 24.83
N LYS A 133 -30.28 -9.70 24.81
CA LYS A 133 -31.65 -9.48 25.28
C LYS A 133 -31.80 -9.79 26.75
N ASP A 134 -30.83 -9.36 27.54
CA ASP A 134 -30.87 -9.39 29.00
C ASP A 134 -31.46 -8.10 29.60
N GLY A 135 -31.59 -7.06 28.77
CA GLY A 135 -32.13 -5.75 29.11
C GLY A 135 -31.07 -4.71 29.49
N PHE A 136 -29.78 -5.01 29.46
CA PHE A 136 -28.71 -4.03 29.58
C PHE A 136 -28.26 -3.57 28.20
N THR A 137 -27.91 -2.29 28.09
CA THR A 137 -27.36 -1.77 26.84
C THR A 137 -25.86 -2.04 26.79
N ASN A 138 -25.29 -2.12 25.58
CA ASN A 138 -23.84 -2.24 25.39
C ASN A 138 -23.04 -1.18 26.18
N LEU A 139 -23.59 0.04 26.34
CA LEU A 139 -22.98 1.09 27.15
C LEU A 139 -22.97 0.75 28.66
N ASP A 140 -24.08 0.22 29.18
CA ASP A 140 -24.20 -0.19 30.58
C ASP A 140 -23.23 -1.33 30.89
N GLU A 141 -23.10 -2.28 29.97
CA GLU A 141 -22.20 -3.42 30.10
C GLU A 141 -20.73 -3.03 30.00
N TRP A 142 -20.41 -2.06 29.12
CA TRP A 142 -19.07 -1.48 29.09
C TRP A 142 -18.72 -0.79 30.42
N GLN A 143 -19.66 -0.06 31.02
CA GLN A 143 -19.47 0.56 32.34
C GLN A 143 -19.39 -0.48 33.46
N GLY A 144 -20.16 -1.55 33.36
CA GLY A 144 -20.18 -2.68 34.30
C GLY A 144 -19.00 -3.65 34.14
N GLY A 145 -18.25 -3.55 33.03
CA GLY A 145 -17.14 -4.45 32.71
C GLY A 145 -17.60 -5.87 32.39
N THR A 146 -18.79 -6.03 31.81
CA THR A 146 -19.40 -7.33 31.48
C THR A 146 -19.37 -7.63 29.98
N ASP A 147 -19.85 -8.81 29.59
CA ASP A 147 -19.73 -9.31 28.21
C ASP A 147 -21.07 -9.15 27.44
N PRO A 148 -21.15 -8.26 26.43
CA PRO A 148 -22.39 -7.87 25.75
C PRO A 148 -23.06 -8.89 24.83
N ILE A 149 -22.60 -10.13 24.90
CA ILE A 149 -23.10 -11.25 24.09
C ILE A 149 -23.53 -12.40 25.00
N ASP A 150 -23.12 -12.39 26.27
CA ASP A 150 -23.48 -13.41 27.23
C ASP A 150 -24.49 -12.87 28.22
N LYS A 151 -25.73 -13.33 28.06
CA LYS A 151 -26.86 -13.03 28.93
C LYS A 151 -26.64 -13.31 30.42
N ASN A 152 -25.65 -14.13 30.79
CA ASN A 152 -25.32 -14.37 32.20
C ASN A 152 -24.28 -13.40 32.76
N SER A 153 -23.61 -12.65 31.89
CA SER A 153 -22.55 -11.70 32.18
C SER A 153 -23.13 -10.30 32.11
N HIS A 154 -23.84 -9.91 33.16
CA HIS A 154 -24.53 -8.62 33.22
C HIS A 154 -24.22 -7.87 34.52
N PRO A 155 -24.33 -6.53 34.53
CA PRO A 155 -24.17 -5.73 35.74
C PRO A 155 -25.26 -6.05 36.77
N ASP A 156 -25.10 -5.57 38.01
CA ASP A 156 -26.15 -5.74 39.02
C ASP A 156 -27.43 -5.02 38.58
N TYR A 157 -28.59 -5.68 38.65
CA TYR A 157 -29.90 -5.09 38.34
C TYR A 157 -30.20 -3.81 39.12
N LEU A 158 -29.55 -3.62 40.28
CA LEU A 158 -29.64 -2.38 41.03
C LEU A 158 -29.17 -1.14 40.26
N THR A 159 -28.24 -1.27 39.31
CA THR A 159 -27.73 -0.12 38.51
C THR A 159 -28.82 0.47 37.61
N LYS A 160 -29.81 -0.34 37.24
CA LYS A 160 -30.93 0.09 36.37
C LYS A 160 -32.04 0.82 37.14
N LEU A 161 -32.03 0.74 38.47
CA LEU A 161 -33.03 1.39 39.31
C LEU A 161 -32.79 2.90 39.30
N HIS A 162 -33.74 3.64 38.75
CA HIS A 162 -33.79 5.09 38.82
C HIS A 162 -35.05 5.52 39.56
N LEU A 163 -34.94 6.61 40.34
CA LEU A 163 -36.09 7.20 41.01
C LEU A 163 -37.05 7.76 39.95
N VAL A 164 -38.20 7.11 39.78
CA VAL A 164 -39.23 7.57 38.82
C VAL A 164 -39.95 8.80 39.35
N THR A 165 -40.31 8.80 40.64
CA THR A 165 -41.01 9.90 41.29
C THR A 165 -40.77 9.82 42.79
N ALA A 166 -40.43 10.94 43.41
CA ALA A 166 -40.50 11.12 44.85
C ALA A 166 -41.57 12.17 45.14
N THR A 167 -42.59 11.79 45.90
CA THR A 167 -43.59 12.72 46.41
C THR A 167 -43.22 13.07 47.84
N GLU A 168 -42.82 14.32 48.06
CA GLU A 168 -42.60 14.85 49.40
C GLU A 168 -43.94 15.28 49.99
N GLU A 169 -44.49 14.46 50.88
CA GLU A 169 -45.64 14.85 51.68
C GLU A 169 -45.16 15.58 52.94
N PRO A 170 -45.44 16.89 53.09
CA PRO A 170 -45.14 17.57 54.35
C PRO A 170 -45.97 16.89 55.44
N PHE A 171 -45.30 16.33 56.44
CA PHE A 171 -45.93 15.88 57.67
C PHE A 171 -45.88 17.03 58.67
N PRO A 172 -46.97 17.81 58.82
CA PRO A 172 -46.95 18.94 59.71
C PRO A 172 -47.04 18.42 61.15
N TYR A 173 -45.90 18.20 61.80
CA TYR A 173 -45.85 17.96 63.23
C TYR A 173 -45.37 19.22 63.95
N VAL A 174 -46.11 19.61 64.99
CA VAL A 174 -45.69 20.65 65.94
C VAL A 174 -45.30 20.00 67.24
N PHE A 175 -44.10 20.34 67.69
CA PHE A 175 -43.66 20.07 69.03
C PHE A 175 -44.50 20.90 70.02
N SER A 176 -45.35 20.23 70.80
CA SER A 176 -46.33 20.91 71.66
C SER A 176 -45.83 21.08 73.10
N SER A 177 -45.07 20.12 73.64
CA SER A 177 -44.54 20.22 75.01
C SER A 177 -43.46 19.19 75.33
N ARG A 178 -42.73 19.40 76.43
CA ARG A 178 -41.81 18.42 77.03
C ARG A 178 -42.16 18.22 78.50
N ALA A 179 -42.34 16.97 78.93
CA ALA A 179 -42.52 16.59 80.32
C ALA A 179 -41.51 15.49 80.69
N GLY A 180 -40.36 15.90 81.24
CA GLY A 180 -39.25 14.99 81.56
C GLY A 180 -38.66 14.32 80.31
N ASN A 181 -38.78 12.99 80.24
CA ASN A 181 -38.37 12.15 79.10
C ASN A 181 -39.48 11.93 78.05
N LYS A 182 -40.65 12.55 78.21
CA LYS A 182 -41.75 12.46 77.24
C LYS A 182 -41.87 13.75 76.44
N PHE A 183 -42.15 13.59 75.15
CA PHE A 183 -42.38 14.66 74.20
C PHE A 183 -43.82 14.61 73.71
N GLY A 184 -44.50 15.76 73.72
CA GLY A 184 -45.79 15.94 73.07
C GLY A 184 -45.57 16.38 71.63
N ILE A 185 -46.09 15.59 70.69
CA ILE A 185 -46.05 15.88 69.25
C ILE A 185 -47.50 15.91 68.79
N ASN A 186 -47.93 16.99 68.14
CA ASN A 186 -49.27 17.14 67.57
C ASN A 186 -49.17 17.25 66.04
N SER A 187 -50.14 16.73 65.29
CA SER A 187 -50.27 17.05 63.86
C SER A 187 -50.96 18.40 63.67
N ILE A 188 -50.48 19.23 62.74
CA ILE A 188 -51.16 20.47 62.32
C ILE A 188 -52.16 20.07 61.23
N ASP A 189 -53.20 19.35 61.62
CA ASP A 189 -54.33 19.18 60.73
C ASP A 189 -55.26 20.38 60.93
N LEU A 190 -55.35 21.26 59.93
CA LEU A 190 -56.18 22.48 60.01
C LEU A 190 -57.69 22.17 59.92
N ASN A 191 -58.05 20.92 59.58
CA ASN A 191 -59.44 20.51 59.37
C ASN A 191 -59.96 19.47 60.39
N GLU A 192 -59.09 18.77 61.12
CA GLU A 192 -59.51 17.78 62.11
C GLU A 192 -58.80 17.98 63.46
N PRO A 193 -59.54 18.04 64.58
CA PRO A 193 -58.90 18.04 65.89
C PRO A 193 -58.16 16.71 66.10
N THR A 194 -56.87 16.78 66.38
CA THR A 194 -55.99 15.64 66.69
C THR A 194 -56.65 14.63 67.63
N GLN A 195 -56.95 13.42 67.14
CA GLN A 195 -57.60 12.34 67.89
C GLN A 195 -56.66 11.55 68.82
N PHE A 196 -55.60 12.16 69.37
CA PHE A 196 -54.70 11.49 70.33
C PHE A 196 -55.27 11.45 71.76
N LEU A 197 -56.54 11.07 71.89
CA LEU A 197 -57.19 10.75 73.16
C LEU A 197 -58.02 9.47 73.01
N ARG A 198 -57.36 8.32 73.24
CA ARG A 198 -57.92 7.21 74.02
C ARG A 198 -56.86 6.70 74.97
#